data_AF-I0GS20-F1
#
_entry.id   AF-I0GS20-F1
#
_cell.length_a   1.000
_cell.length_b   1.000
_cell.length_c   1.000
_cell.angle_alpha   90.00
_cell.angle_beta   90.00
_cell.angle_gamma   90.00
#
_symmetry.space_group_name_H-M   'P 1'
#
loop_
_entity.id
_entity.type
_entity.pdbx_description
1 polymer ?
#
loop_
_entity_poly.entity_id
_entity_poly.type
_entity_poly.pdbx_seq_one_letter_code
_entity_poly.pdbx_strand_id
1 'polypeptide(L)'
;MENISQEEKFTVDDTACAEWTLEKIAEKNKKIAEVESDYEKMVEKYQKWRDASIESLKSDILHLESLLRPWAEEQLSHGKAKSINLPSGKVGFKSASQEWKFDGEKADAKNKGLLDFAKSSMPEYVKVKKEETVAWAELKKALIVTDNGKVVTADGEIVEGMTVTIGAPTFYTKTA
;
A
#
# COMPACT_ATOMS: atom_id res chain seq x y z
N MET A 1 -0.34 -16.19 50.40
CA MET A 1 -1.23 -16.93 49.48
C MET A 1 -2.63 -16.75 50.06
N GLU A 2 -3.65 -16.22 49.40
CA GLU A 2 -3.97 -16.14 47.97
C GLU A 2 -4.53 -14.75 47.61
N ASN A 3 -4.31 -14.38 46.35
CA ASN A 3 -4.92 -13.24 45.69
C ASN A 3 -5.71 -13.84 44.51
N ILE A 4 -7.02 -14.00 44.65
CA ILE A 4 -7.93 -14.31 43.53
C ILE A 4 -9.24 -13.56 43.79
N SER A 5 -9.30 -12.32 43.32
CA SER A 5 -10.56 -11.62 43.08
C SER A 5 -11.23 -12.30 41.89
N GLN A 6 -12.13 -13.26 42.16
CA GLN A 6 -13.00 -13.81 41.13
C GLN A 6 -13.99 -12.71 40.72
N GLU A 7 -13.76 -12.06 39.58
CA GLU A 7 -14.82 -11.34 38.91
C GLU A 7 -15.93 -12.34 38.59
N GLU A 8 -17.09 -12.17 39.21
CA GLU A 8 -18.28 -12.96 38.91
C GLU A 8 -18.56 -12.86 37.40
N LYS A 9 -18.68 -14.02 36.74
CA LYS A 9 -18.94 -14.09 35.30
C LYS A 9 -20.34 -13.54 35.02
N PHE A 10 -20.41 -12.30 34.55
CA PHE A 10 -21.67 -11.72 34.06
C PHE A 10 -22.18 -12.53 32.86
N THR A 11 -23.44 -12.97 32.93
CA THR A 11 -24.11 -13.72 31.85
C THR A 11 -25.26 -12.86 31.32
N VAL A 12 -25.41 -12.82 30.00
CA VAL A 12 -26.52 -12.13 29.34
C VAL A 12 -27.69 -13.10 29.23
N ASP A 13 -28.65 -13.00 30.13
CA ASP A 13 -29.80 -13.89 30.24
C ASP A 13 -31.14 -13.22 29.86
N ASP A 14 -31.21 -11.89 29.92
CA ASP A 14 -32.38 -11.11 29.48
C ASP A 14 -32.03 -9.98 28.49
N THR A 15 -33.09 -9.39 27.91
CA THR A 15 -32.97 -8.27 26.96
C THR A 15 -32.31 -7.03 27.59
N ALA A 16 -32.51 -6.79 28.89
CA ALA A 16 -31.93 -5.64 29.58
C ALA A 16 -30.41 -5.82 29.75
N CYS A 17 -29.94 -7.03 30.06
CA CYS A 17 -28.55 -7.41 30.08
C CYS A 17 -27.91 -7.32 28.68
N ALA A 18 -28.65 -7.65 27.62
CA ALA A 18 -28.17 -7.51 26.25
C ALA A 18 -28.01 -6.04 25.85
N GLU A 19 -29.00 -5.18 26.17
CA GLU A 19 -28.93 -3.74 25.93
C GLU A 19 -27.77 -3.10 26.69
N TRP A 20 -27.61 -3.43 27.97
CA TRP A 20 -26.47 -2.98 28.77
C TRP A 20 -25.13 -3.45 28.19
N THR A 21 -25.06 -4.69 27.69
CA THR A 21 -23.85 -5.21 27.05
C THR A 21 -23.52 -4.44 25.77
N LEU A 22 -24.52 -4.09 24.96
CA LEU A 22 -24.34 -3.23 23.78
C LEU A 22 -23.91 -1.82 24.17
N GLU A 23 -24.45 -1.24 25.23
CA GLU A 23 -24.01 0.04 25.78
C GLU A 23 -22.53 -0.02 26.21
N LYS A 24 -22.12 -1.09 26.89
CA LYS A 24 -20.70 -1.31 27.24
C LYS A 24 -19.81 -1.49 26.03
N ILE A 25 -20.25 -2.18 24.99
CA ILE A 25 -19.51 -2.26 23.73
C ILE A 25 -19.38 -0.86 23.10
N ALA A 26 -20.45 -0.06 23.09
CA ALA A 26 -20.43 1.31 22.55
C ALA A 26 -19.46 2.23 23.33
N GLU A 27 -19.47 2.17 24.67
CA GLU A 27 -18.52 2.89 25.51
C GLU A 27 -17.06 2.52 25.19
N LYS A 28 -16.79 1.22 24.96
CA LYS A 28 -15.43 0.75 24.61
C LYS A 28 -15.04 1.17 23.19
N ASN A 29 -15.95 1.10 22.23
CA ASN A 29 -15.72 1.59 20.87
C ASN A 29 -15.39 3.10 20.86
N LYS A 30 -16.08 3.90 21.68
CA LYS A 30 -15.77 5.33 21.84
C LYS A 30 -14.37 5.53 22.41
N LYS A 31 -13.98 4.77 23.43
CA LYS A 31 -12.62 4.83 24.01
C LYS A 31 -11.55 4.43 23.01
N ILE A 32 -11.82 3.41 22.17
CA ILE A 32 -10.91 3.02 21.08
C ILE A 32 -10.74 4.20 20.11
N ALA A 33 -11.84 4.83 19.67
CA ALA A 33 -11.77 5.98 18.77
C ALA A 33 -11.01 7.17 19.38
N GLU A 34 -11.17 7.44 20.68
CA GLU A 34 -10.39 8.47 21.39
C GLU A 34 -8.88 8.15 21.39
N VAL A 35 -8.52 6.91 21.70
CA VAL A 35 -7.12 6.44 21.68
C VAL A 35 -6.52 6.52 20.28
N GLU A 36 -7.27 6.11 19.25
CA GLU A 36 -6.84 6.20 17.86
C GLU A 36 -6.64 7.66 17.43
N SER A 37 -7.57 8.56 17.77
CA SER A 37 -7.44 9.98 17.47
C SER A 37 -6.21 10.61 18.13
N ASP A 38 -5.91 10.26 19.38
CA ASP A 38 -4.74 10.77 20.08
C ASP A 38 -3.44 10.18 19.52
N TYR A 39 -3.46 8.90 19.13
CA TYR A 39 -2.34 8.27 18.43
C TYR A 39 -2.06 8.95 17.08
N GLU A 40 -3.08 9.23 16.28
CA GLU A 40 -2.94 9.92 14.99
C GLU A 40 -2.30 11.31 15.13
N LYS A 41 -2.72 12.10 16.13
CA LYS A 41 -2.11 13.41 16.43
C LYS A 41 -0.63 13.28 16.77
N MET A 42 -0.26 12.24 17.54
CA MET A 42 1.13 11.98 17.87
C MET A 42 1.92 11.58 16.63
N VAL A 43 1.40 10.66 15.82
CA VAL A 43 2.02 10.27 14.55
C VAL A 43 2.25 11.48 13.65
N GLU A 44 1.25 12.35 13.48
CA GLU A 44 1.37 13.56 12.67
C GLU A 44 2.48 14.48 13.20
N LYS A 45 2.55 14.68 14.51
CA LYS A 45 3.61 15.48 15.15
C LYS A 45 5.00 14.89 14.92
N TYR A 46 5.15 13.57 15.09
CA TYR A 46 6.43 12.90 14.89
C TYR A 46 6.84 12.84 13.41
N GLN A 47 5.88 12.72 12.50
CA GLN A 47 6.12 12.83 11.06
C GLN A 47 6.63 14.21 10.69
N LYS A 48 5.97 15.29 11.14
CA LYS A 48 6.43 16.66 10.91
C LYS A 48 7.84 16.89 11.45
N TRP A 49 8.13 16.44 12.67
CA TRP A 49 9.47 16.54 13.25
C TRP A 49 10.52 15.76 12.44
N ARG A 50 10.20 14.52 12.04
CA ARG A 50 11.07 13.67 11.22
C ARG A 50 11.37 14.34 9.89
N ASP A 51 10.35 14.82 9.20
CA ASP A 51 10.50 15.40 7.87
C ASP A 51 11.28 16.71 7.93
N ALA A 52 11.03 17.56 8.93
CA ALA A 52 11.85 18.76 9.17
C ALA A 52 13.31 18.42 9.48
N SER A 53 13.57 17.39 10.29
CA SER A 53 14.93 16.94 10.62
C SER A 53 15.66 16.42 9.39
N ILE A 54 14.97 15.61 8.57
CA ILE A 54 15.51 15.11 7.30
C ILE A 54 15.80 16.26 6.33
N GLU A 55 14.90 17.25 6.25
CA GLU A 55 15.09 18.40 5.37
C GLU A 55 16.29 19.25 5.78
N SER A 56 16.49 19.45 7.09
CA SER A 56 17.71 20.10 7.61
C SER A 56 18.97 19.34 7.19
N LEU A 57 19.00 18.02 7.38
CA LEU A 57 20.16 17.19 7.00
C LEU A 57 20.40 17.21 5.49
N LYS A 58 19.35 17.22 4.66
CA LYS A 58 19.48 17.38 3.21
C LYS A 58 20.05 18.73 2.83
N SER A 59 19.61 19.81 3.49
CA SER A 59 20.15 21.14 3.29
C SER A 59 21.65 21.20 3.63
N ASP A 60 22.04 20.57 4.74
CA ASP A 60 23.45 20.48 5.14
C ASP A 60 24.28 19.69 4.11
N ILE A 61 23.74 18.57 3.60
CA ILE A 61 24.36 17.80 2.52
C ILE A 61 24.53 18.67 1.27
N LEU A 62 23.50 19.39 0.84
CA LEU A 62 23.57 20.28 -0.33
C LEU A 62 24.62 21.38 -0.15
N HIS A 63 24.73 21.93 1.07
CA HIS A 63 25.77 22.90 1.39
C HIS A 63 27.17 22.28 1.24
N LEU A 64 27.41 21.11 1.83
CA LEU A 64 28.68 20.39 1.71
C LEU A 64 29.00 20.02 0.24
N GLU A 65 28.02 19.58 -0.52
CA GLU A 65 28.16 19.31 -1.96
C GLU A 65 28.53 20.58 -2.74
N SER A 66 27.95 21.73 -2.38
CA SER A 66 28.27 23.02 -3.02
C SER A 66 29.72 23.47 -2.74
N LEU A 67 30.27 23.13 -1.58
CA LEU A 67 31.68 23.35 -1.26
C LEU A 67 32.59 22.39 -2.03
N LEU A 68 32.16 21.14 -2.22
CA LEU A 68 32.94 20.11 -2.93
C LEU A 68 32.96 20.32 -4.44
N ARG A 69 31.89 20.89 -5.00
CA ARG A 69 31.71 21.10 -6.43
C ARG A 69 32.84 21.87 -7.12
N PRO A 70 33.25 23.08 -6.70
CA PRO A 70 34.31 23.83 -7.39
C PRO A 70 35.64 23.07 -7.38
N TRP A 71 35.96 22.39 -6.28
CA TRP A 71 37.14 21.53 -6.19
C TRP A 71 37.08 20.36 -7.19
N ALA A 72 35.92 19.70 -7.29
CA ALA A 72 35.73 18.61 -8.25
C ALA A 72 35.79 19.10 -9.71
N GLU A 73 35.27 20.30 -10.01
CA GLU A 73 35.36 20.94 -11.33
C GLU A 73 36.82 21.22 -11.71
N GLU A 74 37.60 21.81 -10.80
CA GLU A 74 39.03 22.11 -11.02
C GLU A 74 39.83 20.83 -11.29
N GLN A 75 39.70 19.81 -10.44
CA GLN A 75 40.46 18.57 -10.55
C GLN A 75 40.09 17.74 -11.80
N LEU A 76 38.82 17.79 -12.23
CA LEU A 76 38.37 17.07 -13.42
C LEU A 76 38.57 17.87 -14.72
N SER A 77 38.82 19.18 -14.65
CA SER A 77 39.06 20.02 -15.83
C SER A 77 40.36 19.65 -16.57
N HIS A 78 41.38 19.19 -15.84
CA HIS A 78 42.68 18.82 -16.38
C HIS A 78 42.81 17.32 -16.71
N GLY A 79 41.83 16.50 -16.34
CA GLY A 79 41.87 15.04 -16.45
C GLY A 79 40.92 14.46 -17.50
N LYS A 80 41.23 13.25 -18.01
CA LYS A 80 40.27 12.45 -18.81
C LYS A 80 39.21 11.74 -17.95
N ALA A 81 39.41 11.69 -16.63
CA ALA A 81 38.51 11.04 -15.70
C ALA A 81 37.24 11.89 -15.52
N LYS A 82 36.09 11.24 -15.30
CA LYS A 82 34.81 11.90 -14.99
C LYS A 82 34.48 11.90 -13.48
N SER A 83 35.37 11.30 -12.68
CA SER A 83 35.20 11.12 -11.24
C SER A 83 36.53 10.87 -10.54
N ILE A 84 36.60 11.27 -9.27
CA ILE A 84 37.73 11.12 -8.35
C ILE A 84 37.31 10.18 -7.23
N ASN A 85 38.14 9.18 -6.93
CA ASN A 85 37.91 8.25 -5.83
C ASN A 85 38.76 8.66 -4.63
N LEU A 86 38.14 8.83 -3.48
CA LEU A 86 38.75 9.17 -2.20
C LEU A 86 38.49 8.04 -1.20
N PRO A 87 39.30 7.87 -0.15
CA PRO A 87 39.05 6.84 0.88
C PRO A 87 37.66 6.94 1.51
N SER A 88 37.13 8.16 1.63
CA SER A 88 35.81 8.43 2.23
C SER A 88 34.65 8.39 1.24
N GLY A 89 34.89 8.18 -0.06
CA GLY A 89 33.84 8.17 -1.06
C GLY A 89 34.28 8.61 -2.45
N LYS A 90 33.32 8.88 -3.33
CA LYS A 90 33.57 9.21 -4.74
C LYS A 90 32.84 10.49 -5.12
N VAL A 91 33.52 11.39 -5.81
CA VAL A 91 32.92 12.60 -6.40
C VAL A 91 33.12 12.61 -7.91
N GLY A 92 32.12 13.09 -8.65
CA GLY A 92 32.22 13.20 -10.09
C GLY A 92 30.93 13.66 -10.72
N PHE A 93 31.00 14.02 -11.99
CA PHE A 93 29.84 14.46 -12.75
C PHE A 93 29.23 13.30 -13.50
N LYS A 94 27.94 13.05 -13.28
CA LYS A 94 27.17 12.16 -14.15
C LYS A 94 26.82 12.89 -15.45
N SER A 95 26.77 12.14 -16.55
CA SER A 95 26.21 12.64 -17.79
C SER A 95 24.76 13.06 -17.57
N ALA A 96 24.35 14.17 -18.19
CA ALA A 96 22.97 14.64 -18.14
C ALA A 96 22.02 13.52 -18.57
N SER A 97 20.96 13.29 -17.79
CA SER A 97 19.93 12.32 -18.14
C SER A 97 19.16 12.86 -19.34
N GLN A 98 18.93 12.03 -20.34
CA GLN A 98 18.05 12.38 -21.46
C GLN A 98 16.60 12.28 -20.99
N GLU A 99 15.92 13.43 -20.89
CA GLU A 99 14.47 13.46 -20.70
C GLU A 99 13.78 13.37 -22.05
N TRP A 100 13.04 12.29 -22.26
CA TRP A 100 12.23 12.09 -23.45
C TRP A 100 10.85 12.68 -23.19
N LYS A 101 10.38 13.54 -24.08
CA LYS A 101 9.04 14.14 -24.03
C LYS A 101 8.28 13.75 -25.29
N PHE A 102 6.99 13.44 -25.13
CA PHE A 102 6.07 13.18 -26.22
C PHE A 102 4.85 14.08 -26.04
N ASP A 103 4.60 14.95 -27.01
CA ASP A 103 3.53 15.97 -26.99
C ASP A 103 3.54 16.87 -25.74
N GLY A 104 4.73 17.34 -25.35
CA GLY A 104 4.91 18.23 -24.20
C GLY A 104 4.88 17.52 -22.82
N GLU A 105 4.40 16.28 -22.75
CA GLU A 105 4.42 15.46 -21.55
C GLU A 105 5.64 14.53 -21.52
N LYS A 106 5.99 14.02 -20.33
CA LYS A 106 7.05 13.03 -20.19
C LYS A 106 6.68 11.78 -21.00
N ALA A 107 7.61 11.31 -21.82
CA ALA A 107 7.45 10.09 -22.58
C ALA A 107 7.64 8.91 -21.64
N ASP A 108 6.54 8.30 -21.23
CA ASP A 108 6.52 7.09 -20.42
C ASP A 108 5.43 6.13 -20.89
N ALA A 109 5.45 4.91 -20.37
CA ALA A 109 4.58 3.81 -20.80
C ALA A 109 3.07 4.10 -20.62
N LYS A 110 2.72 5.21 -19.96
CA LYS A 110 1.33 5.65 -19.73
C LYS A 110 0.89 6.75 -20.71
N ASN A 111 1.80 7.33 -21.49
CA ASN A 111 1.45 8.36 -22.47
C ASN A 111 0.64 7.71 -23.61
N LYS A 112 -0.64 8.09 -23.71
CA LYS A 112 -1.59 7.51 -24.67
C LYS A 112 -1.17 7.81 -26.12
N GLY A 113 -0.70 9.02 -26.39
CA GLY A 113 -0.21 9.41 -27.72
C GLY A 113 1.00 8.58 -28.15
N LEU A 114 1.93 8.32 -27.21
CA LEU A 114 3.08 7.46 -27.46
C LEU A 114 2.66 6.00 -27.69
N LEU A 115 1.64 5.51 -26.95
CA LEU A 115 1.10 4.17 -27.13
C LEU A 115 0.41 4.00 -28.49
N ASP A 116 -0.36 4.99 -28.95
CA ASP A 116 -1.06 4.93 -30.23
C ASP A 116 -0.09 5.09 -31.42
N PHE A 117 0.96 5.90 -31.27
CA PHE A 117 2.10 5.92 -32.19
C PHE A 117 2.81 4.56 -32.23
N ALA A 118 3.10 3.97 -31.07
CA ALA A 118 3.73 2.65 -30.99
C ALA A 118 2.85 1.56 -31.63
N LYS A 119 1.54 1.57 -31.44
CA LYS A 119 0.61 0.63 -32.12
C LYS A 119 0.64 0.77 -33.64
N SER A 120 0.76 2.01 -34.14
CA SER A 120 0.67 2.30 -35.58
C SER A 120 2.00 2.08 -36.31
N SER A 121 3.10 2.48 -35.69
CA SER A 121 4.42 2.53 -36.32
C SER A 121 5.37 1.43 -35.86
N MET A 122 5.24 0.96 -34.61
CA MET A 122 6.20 0.05 -33.97
C MET A 122 5.51 -0.95 -33.02
N PRO A 123 4.61 -1.81 -33.54
CA PRO A 123 3.72 -2.64 -32.72
C PRO A 123 4.47 -3.67 -31.85
N GLU A 124 5.71 -4.00 -32.21
CA GLU A 124 6.62 -4.87 -31.47
C GLU A 124 6.99 -4.37 -30.06
N TYR A 125 6.82 -3.06 -29.79
CA TYR A 125 7.06 -2.46 -28.47
C TYR A 125 5.78 -2.29 -27.64
N VAL A 126 4.62 -2.67 -28.18
CA VAL A 126 3.34 -2.62 -27.47
C VAL A 126 3.17 -3.88 -26.61
N LYS A 127 3.41 -3.76 -25.30
CA LYS A 127 3.13 -4.83 -24.35
C LYS A 127 1.63 -4.92 -24.06
N VAL A 128 0.95 -5.87 -24.71
CA VAL A 128 -0.43 -6.23 -24.38
C VAL A 128 -0.43 -7.18 -23.19
N LYS A 129 -0.72 -6.66 -21.99
CA LYS A 129 -1.11 -7.51 -20.86
C LYS A 129 -2.58 -7.91 -21.04
N LYS A 130 -2.83 -9.02 -21.74
CA LYS A 130 -4.11 -9.74 -21.62
C LYS A 130 -4.08 -10.51 -20.30
N GLU A 131 -4.51 -9.88 -19.22
CA GLU A 131 -4.90 -10.62 -18.03
C GLU A 131 -6.29 -11.23 -18.32
N GLU A 132 -6.31 -12.46 -18.84
CA GLU A 132 -7.52 -13.28 -18.94
C GLU A 132 -7.97 -13.60 -17.51
N THR A 133 -8.71 -12.66 -16.93
CA THR A 133 -9.24 -12.76 -15.57
C THR A 133 -10.65 -13.29 -15.66
N VAL A 134 -10.91 -14.35 -14.89
CA VAL A 134 -12.26 -14.88 -14.72
C VAL A 134 -13.12 -13.77 -14.11
N ALA A 135 -14.27 -13.48 -14.74
CA ALA A 135 -15.29 -12.59 -14.19
C ALA A 135 -15.95 -13.23 -12.96
N TRP A 136 -15.19 -13.34 -11.87
CA TRP A 136 -15.55 -14.09 -10.67
C TRP A 136 -16.87 -13.64 -10.06
N ALA A 137 -17.16 -12.33 -10.10
CA ALA A 137 -18.41 -11.78 -9.61
C ALA A 137 -19.65 -12.29 -10.36
N GLU A 138 -19.53 -12.50 -11.68
CA GLU A 138 -20.61 -13.03 -12.52
C GLU A 138 -20.68 -14.56 -12.41
N LEU A 139 -19.52 -15.23 -12.44
CA LEU A 139 -19.44 -16.68 -12.28
C LEU A 139 -20.02 -17.13 -10.93
N LYS A 140 -19.72 -16.42 -9.83
CA LYS A 140 -20.25 -16.72 -8.49
C LYS A 140 -21.78 -16.71 -8.41
N LYS A 141 -22.46 -15.88 -9.21
CA LYS A 141 -23.93 -15.81 -9.24
C LYS A 141 -24.56 -17.00 -9.95
N ALA A 142 -23.84 -17.60 -10.90
CA ALA A 142 -24.29 -18.74 -11.70
C ALA A 142 -23.95 -20.10 -11.06
N LEU A 143 -23.34 -20.10 -9.87
CA LEU A 143 -22.89 -21.30 -9.18
C LEU A 143 -23.90 -21.72 -8.10
N ILE A 144 -24.34 -22.97 -8.17
CA ILE A 144 -25.27 -23.58 -7.23
C ILE A 144 -24.47 -24.52 -6.32
N VAL A 145 -24.55 -24.30 -5.01
CA VAL A 145 -23.95 -25.19 -4.02
C VAL A 145 -24.96 -26.28 -3.71
N THR A 146 -24.59 -27.53 -3.96
CA THR A 146 -25.38 -28.70 -3.59
C THR A 146 -25.16 -29.06 -2.11
N ASP A 147 -26.12 -29.74 -1.48
CA ASP A 147 -26.08 -30.12 -0.05
C ASP A 147 -24.83 -30.93 0.36
N ASN A 148 -24.13 -31.52 -0.62
CA ASN A 148 -22.89 -32.26 -0.42
C ASN A 148 -21.61 -31.41 -0.59
N GLY A 149 -21.71 -30.07 -0.63
CA GLY A 149 -20.57 -29.14 -0.71
C GLY A 149 -19.91 -29.04 -2.09
N LYS A 150 -20.50 -29.65 -3.12
CA LYS A 150 -20.05 -29.55 -4.52
C LYS A 150 -20.71 -28.37 -5.21
N VAL A 151 -19.95 -27.67 -6.04
CA VAL A 151 -20.45 -26.53 -6.81
C VAL A 151 -20.74 -26.95 -8.25
N VAL A 152 -21.94 -26.60 -8.69
CA VAL A 152 -22.45 -26.91 -10.02
C VAL A 152 -22.73 -25.59 -10.75
N THR A 153 -22.42 -25.50 -12.03
CA THR A 153 -22.81 -24.35 -12.88
C THR A 153 -24.31 -24.38 -13.17
N ALA A 154 -24.87 -23.28 -13.67
CA ALA A 154 -26.30 -23.18 -14.03
C ALA A 154 -26.76 -24.27 -15.03
N ASP A 155 -25.84 -24.82 -15.82
CA ASP A 155 -26.09 -25.87 -16.83
C ASP A 155 -25.93 -27.31 -16.28
N GLY A 156 -25.65 -27.48 -14.99
CA GLY A 156 -25.55 -28.80 -14.36
C GLY A 156 -24.17 -29.45 -14.43
N GLU A 157 -23.15 -28.76 -14.94
CA GLU A 157 -21.77 -29.26 -14.96
C GLU A 157 -21.10 -29.08 -13.59
N ILE A 158 -20.49 -30.16 -13.09
CA ILE A 158 -19.75 -30.16 -11.83
C ILE A 158 -18.40 -29.46 -12.08
N VAL A 159 -18.11 -28.39 -11.33
CA VAL A 159 -16.81 -27.70 -11.40
C VAL A 159 -15.78 -28.53 -10.62
N GLU A 160 -15.08 -29.42 -11.32
CA GLU A 160 -14.03 -30.24 -10.75
C GLU A 160 -12.89 -29.36 -10.19
N GLY A 161 -12.62 -29.46 -8.87
CA GLY A 161 -11.62 -28.67 -8.15
C GLY A 161 -12.17 -27.57 -7.24
N MET A 162 -13.48 -27.30 -7.25
CA MET A 162 -14.09 -26.27 -6.37
C MET A 162 -14.91 -26.90 -5.23
N THR A 163 -14.42 -26.75 -4.00
CA THR A 163 -15.12 -27.15 -2.77
C THR A 163 -15.53 -25.91 -1.98
N VAL A 164 -16.79 -25.82 -1.56
CA VAL A 164 -17.27 -24.73 -0.71
C VAL A 164 -17.34 -25.21 0.73
N THR A 165 -16.51 -24.61 1.57
CA THR A 165 -16.61 -24.75 3.03
C THR A 165 -17.59 -23.69 3.53
N ILE A 166 -18.80 -24.10 3.89
CA ILE A 166 -19.76 -23.22 4.57
C ILE A 166 -19.23 -23.03 6.00
N GLY A 167 -18.62 -21.88 6.25
CA GLY A 167 -18.19 -21.49 7.60
C GLY A 167 -19.40 -21.31 8.52
N ALA A 168 -19.18 -21.50 9.82
CA ALA A 168 -20.19 -21.21 10.83
C ALA A 168 -20.65 -19.73 10.74
N PRO A 169 -21.91 -19.42 11.11
CA PRO A 169 -22.40 -18.05 11.12
C PRO A 169 -21.49 -17.14 11.96
N THR A 170 -21.07 -16.01 11.38
CA THR A 170 -20.23 -15.02 12.07
C THR A 170 -21.10 -14.15 12.97
N PHE A 171 -20.80 -14.13 14.27
CA PHE A 171 -21.41 -13.20 15.21
C PHE A 171 -20.91 -11.77 14.93
N TYR A 172 -21.83 -10.81 14.93
CA TYR A 172 -21.51 -9.39 14.79
C TYR A 172 -22.37 -8.56 15.74
N THR A 173 -21.80 -7.45 16.22
CA THR A 173 -22.52 -6.42 16.96
C THR A 173 -22.33 -5.10 16.25
N LYS A 174 -23.41 -4.37 16.00
CA LYS A 174 -23.36 -3.01 15.45
C LYS A 174 -23.97 -2.08 16.48
N THR A 175 -23.14 -1.25 17.10
CA THR A 175 -23.59 -0.18 18.00
C THR A 175 -23.96 1.04 17.17
N ALA A 176 -24.93 1.83 17.65
CA ALA A 176 -25.41 3.05 16.99
C ALA A 176 -24.35 4.17 16.95
#